data_AF-A0A6N7I957-F1
#
_entry.id   AF-A0A6N7I957-F1
#
_cell.length_a   1.000
_cell.length_b   1.000
_cell.length_c   1.000
_cell.angle_alpha   90.00
_cell.angle_beta   90.00
_cell.angle_gamma   90.00
#
_symmetry.space_group_name_H-M   'P 1'
#
loop_
_entity.id
_entity.type
_entity.pdbx_description
1 polymer ?
#
loop_
_entity_poly.entity_id
_entity_poly.type
_entity_poly.pdbx_seq_one_letter_code
_entity_poly.pdbx_strand_id
1 'polypeptide(L)'
;MSLNIKNEETHSLVRELARLTGESQNVAVATAVRERLERLRAVGRRGLADRLLDIGSDTAPRLKEPFRSAEHGDLLYDERGLPR
;
A
#
# COMPACT_ATOMS: atom_id res chain seq x y z
N MET A 1 19.69 25.37 6.60
CA MET A 1 19.82 24.01 7.17
C MET A 1 20.81 23.24 6.31
N SER A 2 21.85 22.64 6.90
CA SER A 2 22.86 21.86 6.15
C SER A 2 22.80 20.39 6.56
N LEU A 3 22.70 19.50 5.56
CA LEU A 3 22.88 18.06 5.74
C LEU A 3 24.35 17.77 5.45
N ASN A 4 25.12 17.36 6.46
CA ASN A 4 26.53 17.01 6.30
C ASN A 4 26.71 15.49 6.26
N ILE A 5 27.10 14.95 5.11
CA ILE A 5 27.35 13.53 4.91
C ILE A 5 28.86 13.33 4.76
N LYS A 6 29.49 12.61 5.68
CA LYS A 6 30.94 12.32 5.69
C LYS A 6 31.25 10.90 5.20
N ASN A 7 30.67 10.52 4.07
CA ASN A 7 30.85 9.22 3.46
C ASN A 7 31.13 9.40 1.96
N GLU A 8 32.31 8.95 1.50
CA GLU A 8 32.80 9.17 0.13
C GLU A 8 31.94 8.47 -0.93
N GLU A 9 31.45 7.26 -0.63
CA GLU A 9 30.55 6.51 -1.50
C GLU A 9 29.25 7.30 -1.75
N THR A 10 28.67 7.89 -0.70
CA THR A 10 27.45 8.70 -0.82
C THR A 10 27.69 9.93 -1.68
N HIS A 11 28.84 10.59 -1.54
CA HIS A 11 29.22 11.71 -2.41
C HIS A 11 29.35 11.28 -3.88
N SER A 12 29.93 10.11 -4.13
CA SER A 12 30.04 9.55 -5.49
C SER A 12 28.67 9.28 -6.09
N LEU A 13 27.78 8.61 -5.35
CA LEU A 13 26.42 8.30 -5.78
C LEU A 13 25.60 9.57 -6.05
N VAL A 14 25.72 10.60 -5.21
CA VAL A 14 25.02 11.87 -5.40
C VAL A 14 25.53 12.61 -6.63
N ARG A 15 26.84 12.60 -6.90
CA ARG A 15 27.42 13.18 -8.12
C ARG A 15 26.93 12.45 -9.37
N GLU A 16 26.91 11.12 -9.32
CA GLU A 16 26.44 10.30 -10.44
C GLU A 16 24.96 10.56 -10.71
N LEU A 17 24.13 10.56 -9.66
CA LEU A 17 22.70 10.83 -9.79
C LEU A 17 22.44 12.21 -10.40
N ALA A 18 23.10 13.25 -9.87
CA ALA A 18 22.98 14.62 -10.39
C ALA A 18 23.41 14.72 -11.86
N ARG A 19 24.50 14.02 -12.25
CA ARG A 19 24.97 13.98 -13.63
C ARG A 19 23.96 13.29 -14.56
N LEU A 20 23.35 12.19 -14.12
CA LEU A 20 22.38 11.43 -14.91
C LEU A 20 21.04 12.17 -15.05
N THR A 21 20.61 12.88 -14.02
CA THR A 21 19.33 13.63 -14.04
C THR A 21 19.47 15.05 -14.59
N GLY A 22 20.70 15.58 -14.69
CA GLY A 22 20.94 16.97 -15.07
C GLY A 22 20.56 17.97 -13.96
N GLU A 23 20.35 17.49 -12.75
CA GLU A 23 19.92 18.29 -11.60
C GLU A 23 21.12 18.71 -10.74
N SER A 24 20.92 19.69 -9.85
CA SER A 24 21.89 19.94 -8.78
C SER A 24 21.90 18.77 -7.78
N GLN A 25 23.04 18.53 -7.13
CA GLN A 25 23.16 17.49 -6.09
C GLN A 25 22.09 17.62 -4.99
N ASN A 26 21.73 18.86 -4.60
CA ASN A 26 20.68 19.10 -3.62
C ASN A 26 19.29 18.66 -4.12
N VAL A 27 18.97 18.96 -5.38
CA VAL A 27 17.69 18.56 -5.99
C VAL A 27 17.64 17.04 -6.14
N ALA A 28 18.71 16.43 -6.65
CA ALA A 28 18.84 14.98 -6.80
C ALA A 28 18.64 14.24 -5.46
N VAL A 29 19.30 14.70 -4.39
CA VAL A 29 19.14 14.12 -3.04
C VAL A 29 17.72 14.31 -2.52
N ALA A 30 17.15 15.53 -2.64
CA ALA A 30 15.81 15.81 -2.16
C ALA A 30 14.75 14.94 -2.87
N THR A 31 14.89 14.77 -4.19
CA THR A 31 14.00 13.92 -4.99
C THR A 31 14.15 12.46 -4.60
N ALA A 32 15.37 11.92 -4.54
CA ALA A 32 15.61 10.52 -4.16
C ALA A 32 15.07 10.19 -2.75
N VAL A 33 15.28 11.09 -1.79
CA VAL A 33 14.74 10.92 -0.42
C VAL A 33 13.21 10.97 -0.43
N ARG A 34 12.60 11.93 -1.15
CA ARG A 34 11.15 12.05 -1.26
C ARG A 34 10.52 10.78 -1.85
N GLU A 35 11.06 10.30 -2.95
CA GLU A 35 10.56 9.08 -3.59
C GLU A 35 10.73 7.85 -2.70
N ARG A 36 11.85 7.71 -1.99
CA ARG A 36 12.04 6.59 -1.06
C ARG A 36 11.03 6.64 0.08
N LEU A 37 10.79 7.82 0.64
CA LEU A 37 9.76 8.02 1.66
C LEU A 37 8.37 7.73 1.12
N GLU A 38 8.06 8.12 -0.11
CA GLU A 38 6.79 7.82 -0.76
C GLU A 38 6.59 6.31 -0.95
N ARG A 39 7.59 5.59 -1.47
CA ARG A 39 7.55 4.12 -1.60
C ARG A 39 7.32 3.44 -0.24
N LEU A 40 8.02 3.88 0.81
CA LEU A 40 7.85 3.33 2.16
C LEU A 40 6.46 3.65 2.72
N ARG A 41 5.96 4.87 2.51
CA ARG A 41 4.61 5.26 2.91
C ARG A 41 3.54 4.52 2.12
N ALA A 42 3.74 4.23 0.84
CA ALA A 42 2.81 3.45 0.03
C ALA A 42 2.71 2.01 0.52
N VAL A 43 3.84 1.39 0.85
CA VAL A 43 3.89 0.05 1.48
C VAL A 43 3.22 0.05 2.86
N GLY A 44 3.41 1.12 3.65
CA GLY A 44 2.78 1.28 4.97
C GLY A 44 1.32 1.73 4.94
N ARG A 45 0.83 2.34 3.85
CA ARG A 45 -0.52 2.89 3.73
C ARG A 45 -1.57 1.88 3.33
N ARG A 46 -1.24 0.86 2.52
CA ARG A 46 -2.17 -0.25 2.27
C ARG A 46 -2.04 -1.29 3.36
N GLY A 47 -2.67 -0.97 4.48
CA GLY A 47 -2.78 -1.90 5.61
C GLY A 47 -3.47 -3.19 5.17
N LEU A 48 -3.33 -4.23 5.98
CA LEU A 48 -4.09 -5.47 5.78
C LEU A 48 -5.59 -5.18 5.64
N ALA A 49 -6.11 -4.21 6.41
CA ALA A 49 -7.51 -3.77 6.35
C ALA A 49 -7.93 -3.29 4.95
N ASP A 50 -7.17 -2.39 4.31
CA ASP A 50 -7.51 -1.89 2.97
C ASP A 50 -7.51 -3.03 1.94
N ARG A 51 -6.54 -3.94 2.03
CA ARG A 51 -6.49 -5.12 1.16
C ARG A 51 -7.68 -6.05 1.36
N LEU A 52 -8.11 -6.26 2.60
CA LEU A 52 -9.29 -7.08 2.90
C LEU A 52 -10.58 -6.41 2.37
N LEU A 53 -10.68 -5.08 2.48
CA LEU A 53 -11.80 -4.32 1.94
C LEU A 53 -11.84 -4.36 0.41
N ASP A 54 -10.70 -4.22 -0.27
CA ASP A 54 -10.60 -4.35 -1.74
C ASP A 54 -11.10 -5.73 -2.20
N ILE A 55 -10.65 -6.81 -1.55
CA ILE A 55 -11.10 -8.18 -1.84
C ILE A 55 -12.60 -8.33 -1.61
N GLY A 56 -13.10 -7.81 -0.48
CA GLY A 56 -14.53 -7.83 -0.16
C GLY A 56 -15.36 -7.10 -1.22
N SER A 57 -14.93 -5.91 -1.64
CA SER A 57 -15.61 -5.10 -2.66
C SER A 57 -15.59 -5.75 -4.05
N ASP A 58 -14.52 -6.45 -4.42
CA ASP A 58 -14.44 -7.18 -5.70
C ASP A 58 -15.27 -8.48 -5.69
N THR A 59 -15.37 -9.13 -4.53
CA THR A 59 -16.08 -10.40 -4.38
C THR A 59 -17.59 -10.21 -4.22
N ALA A 60 -18.03 -9.16 -3.51
CA ALA A 60 -19.43 -8.95 -3.18
C ALA A 60 -20.39 -8.94 -4.40
N PRO A 61 -20.06 -8.30 -5.54
CA PRO A 61 -20.93 -8.33 -6.73
C PRO A 61 -21.09 -9.71 -7.38
N ARG A 62 -20.19 -10.67 -7.07
CA ARG A 62 -20.18 -12.01 -7.65
C ARG A 62 -21.07 -13.00 -6.88
N LEU A 63 -21.54 -12.62 -5.69
CA LEU A 63 -22.47 -13.42 -4.89
C LEU A 63 -23.86 -13.45 -5.56
N LYS A 64 -24.44 -14.64 -5.65
CA LYS A 64 -25.79 -14.87 -6.16
C LYS A 64 -26.79 -14.94 -5.00
N GLU A 65 -28.04 -14.57 -5.26
CA GLU A 65 -29.11 -14.82 -4.30
C GLU A 65 -29.34 -16.33 -4.09
N PRO A 66 -29.67 -16.78 -2.86
CA PRO A 66 -29.93 -15.96 -1.67
C PRO A 66 -28.66 -15.59 -0.87
N PHE A 67 -27.49 -16.12 -1.23
CA PHE A 67 -26.23 -15.95 -0.48
C PHE A 67 -25.70 -14.51 -0.44
N ARG A 68 -26.29 -13.60 -1.23
CA ARG A 68 -25.96 -12.18 -1.24
C ARG A 68 -26.70 -11.41 -0.15
N SER A 69 -27.97 -11.74 0.13
CA SER A 69 -28.82 -10.95 1.04
C SER A 69 -29.48 -11.73 2.16
N ALA A 70 -29.43 -13.06 2.16
CA ALA A 70 -30.02 -13.85 3.23
C ALA A 70 -29.20 -13.75 4.52
N GLU A 71 -29.91 -13.67 5.65
CA GLU A 71 -29.30 -13.86 6.94
C GLU A 71 -28.73 -15.28 7.02
N HIS A 72 -27.47 -15.40 7.46
CA HIS A 72 -26.81 -16.70 7.52
C HIS A 72 -27.56 -17.71 8.41
N GLY A 73 -28.34 -17.21 9.39
CA GLY A 73 -29.19 -17.99 10.26
C GLY A 73 -30.26 -18.75 9.49
N ASP A 74 -30.95 -18.07 8.59
CA ASP A 74 -32.04 -18.64 7.78
C ASP A 74 -31.53 -19.67 6.76
N LEU A 75 -30.25 -19.56 6.36
CA LEU A 75 -29.59 -20.51 5.47
C LEU A 75 -29.16 -21.79 6.19
N LEU A 76 -28.73 -21.69 7.44
CA LEU A 76 -28.06 -22.77 8.17
C LEU A 76 -28.95 -23.47 9.20
N TYR A 77 -30.00 -22.80 9.69
CA TYR A 77 -30.84 -23.29 10.77
C TYR A 77 -32.33 -23.31 10.38
N ASP A 78 -33.07 -24.22 10.98
CA ASP A 78 -34.53 -24.25 10.90
C ASP A 78 -35.17 -23.30 11.93
N GLU A 79 -36.50 -23.20 11.91
CA GLU A 79 -37.27 -22.33 12.83
C GLU A 79 -37.10 -22.71 14.32
N ARG A 80 -36.56 -23.89 14.61
CA ARG A 80 -36.28 -24.39 15.95
C ARG A 80 -34.82 -24.18 16.35
N GLY A 81 -34.00 -23.57 15.47
CA GLY A 81 -32.58 -23.35 15.67
C GLY A 81 -31.72 -24.60 15.48
N LEU A 82 -32.26 -25.66 14.86
CA LEU A 82 -31.50 -26.87 14.54
C LEU A 82 -30.83 -26.74 13.16
N PRO A 83 -29.63 -27.29 12.96
CA PRO A 83 -29.00 -27.33 11.64
C PRO A 83 -29.93 -27.99 10.62
N ARG A 84 -30.07 -27.35 9.45
CA ARG A 84 -30.74 -27.95 8.29
C ARG A 84 -29.90 -29.02 7.62
#